data_AF-A0A967JU78-F1
#
_entry.id   AF-A0A967JU78-F1
#
_cell.length_a   1.000
_cell.length_b   1.000
_cell.length_c   1.000
_cell.angle_alpha   90.00
_cell.angle_beta   90.00
_cell.angle_gamma   90.00
#
_symmetry.space_group_name_H-M   'P 1'
#
loop_
_entity.id
_entity.type
_entity.pdbx_description
1 polymer ?
#
loop_
_entity_poly.entity_id
_entity_poly.type
_entity_poly.pdbx_seq_one_letter_code
_entity_poly.pdbx_strand_id
1 'polypeptide(L)' 'LVRLVDGSTLVLEIKGEETEEDRAKHEAATRWEAAVNHWGKLGRWRFHPCRDPQALRSELDGMVAVPVSQG' A
#
# COMPACT_ATOMS: atom_id res chain seq x y z
N LEU A 1 -9.71 2.89 -0.79
CA LEU A 1 -8.68 3.52 -1.66
C LEU A 1 -8.47 4.96 -1.20
N VAL A 2 -7.23 5.39 -1.10
CA VAL A 2 -6.82 6.73 -0.66
C VAL A 2 -5.91 7.33 -1.73
N ARG A 3 -6.08 8.61 -2.07
CA ARG A 3 -5.12 9.31 -2.95
C ARG A 3 -4.15 10.10 -2.08
N LEU A 4 -2.87 9.79 -2.21
CA LEU A 4 -1.80 10.50 -1.52
C LEU A 4 -1.49 11.81 -2.23
N VAL A 5 -0.87 12.73 -1.49
CA VAL A 5 -0.51 14.06 -2.00
C VAL A 5 0.58 14.02 -3.08
N ASP A 6 1.37 12.93 -3.13
CA ASP A 6 2.35 12.67 -4.21
C ASP A 6 1.70 12.19 -5.52
N GLY A 7 0.36 12.08 -5.54
CA GLY A 7 -0.41 11.62 -6.69
C GLY A 7 -0.55 10.09 -6.78
N SER A 8 0.01 9.32 -5.87
CA SER A 8 -0.16 7.86 -5.85
C SER A 8 -1.49 7.43 -5.23
N THR A 9 -2.00 6.28 -5.69
CA THR A 9 -3.21 5.65 -5.15
C THR A 9 -2.82 4.54 -4.17
N LEU A 10 -3.25 4.69 -2.92
CA LEU A 10 -3.02 3.73 -1.85
C LEU A 10 -4.24 2.82 -1.67
N VAL A 11 -4.00 1.52 -1.75
CA VAL A 11 -4.91 0.49 -1.27
C VAL A 11 -4.62 0.28 0.22
N LEU A 12 -5.41 0.93 1.07
CA LEU A 12 -5.32 0.81 2.52
C LEU A 12 -6.27 -0.29 3.00
N GLU A 13 -5.71 -1.32 3.65
CA GLU A 13 -6.49 -2.39 4.30
C GLU A 13 -6.41 -2.21 5.81
N ILE A 14 -7.55 -2.02 6.50
CA ILE A 14 -7.59 -1.94 7.97
C ILE A 14 -7.87 -3.33 8.52
N LYS A 15 -6.90 -3.93 9.20
CA LYS A 15 -7.08 -5.19 9.94
C LYS A 15 -7.55 -4.84 11.37
N GLY A 16 -8.52 -5.59 11.88
CA GLY A 16 -8.86 -5.58 13.32
C GLY A 16 -7.81 -6.33 14.15
N GLU A 17 -8.05 -6.50 15.46
CA GLU A 17 -7.17 -7.27 16.34
C GLU A 17 -6.94 -8.69 15.82
N GLU A 18 -5.65 -9.03 15.68
CA GLU A 18 -5.03 -10.33 15.43
C GLU A 18 -5.69 -11.24 14.37
N THR A 19 -5.08 -11.25 13.18
CA THR A 19 -4.59 -12.54 12.66
C THR A 19 -3.43 -12.32 11.68
N GLU A 20 -2.32 -13.01 11.92
CA GLU A 20 -1.20 -13.21 10.96
C GLU A 20 -1.62 -13.98 9.69
N GLU A 21 -2.89 -14.40 9.63
CA GLU A 21 -3.47 -15.04 8.48
C GLU A 21 -3.78 -14.00 7.41
N ASP A 22 -2.80 -13.72 6.53
CA ASP A 22 -3.08 -13.31 5.15
C ASP A 22 -1.84 -13.18 4.24
N ARG A 23 -0.77 -13.97 4.48
CA ARG A 23 0.41 -13.93 3.59
C ARG A 23 0.04 -14.12 2.10
N ALA A 24 -0.96 -14.96 1.81
CA ALA A 24 -1.47 -15.16 0.46
C ALA A 24 -2.18 -13.92 -0.11
N LYS A 25 -2.99 -13.20 0.70
CA LYS A 25 -3.62 -11.95 0.25
C LYS A 25 -2.61 -10.83 0.08
N HIS A 26 -1.60 -10.77 0.96
CA HIS A 26 -0.46 -9.84 0.81
C HIS A 26 0.32 -10.11 -0.48
N GLU A 27 0.69 -11.36 -0.76
CA GLU A 27 1.40 -11.71 -2.01
C GLU A 27 0.56 -11.39 -3.25
N ALA A 28 -0.75 -11.67 -3.21
CA ALA A 28 -1.66 -11.31 -4.29
C ALA A 28 -1.75 -9.79 -4.49
N ALA A 29 -1.83 -9.02 -3.41
CA ALA A 29 -1.89 -7.56 -3.44
C ALA A 29 -0.58 -6.95 -3.96
N THR A 30 0.56 -7.42 -3.48
CA THR A 30 1.89 -7.00 -3.97
C THR A 30 2.08 -7.32 -5.44
N ARG A 31 1.68 -8.53 -5.88
CA ARG A 31 1.76 -8.93 -7.30
C ARG A 31 0.86 -8.07 -8.17
N TRP A 32 -0.34 -7.74 -7.70
CA TRP A 32 -1.26 -6.87 -8.41
C TRP A 32 -0.73 -5.43 -8.50
N GLU A 33 -0.18 -4.89 -7.41
CA GLU A 33 0.48 -3.58 -7.38
C GLU A 33 1.60 -3.51 -8.42
N ALA A 34 2.49 -4.52 -8.42
CA ALA A 34 3.59 -4.60 -9.37
C ALA A 34 3.08 -4.64 -10.82
N ALA A 35 2.03 -5.40 -11.11
CA ALA A 35 1.45 -5.47 -12.45
C ALA A 35 0.84 -4.14 -12.92
N VAL A 36 0.11 -3.44 -12.04
CA VAL A 36 -0.49 -2.13 -12.33
C VAL A 36 0.58 -1.07 -12.55
N ASN A 37 1.61 -1.06 -11.69
CA ASN A 37 2.72 -0.13 -11.80
C ASN A 37 3.58 -0.41 -13.04
N HIS A 38 3.80 -1.67 -13.41
CA HIS A 38 4.49 -2.05 -14.65
C HIS A 38 3.69 -1.64 -15.90
N TRP A 39 2.36 -1.77 -15.86
CA TRP A 39 1.51 -1.30 -16.96
C TRP A 39 1.55 0.22 -17.13
N GLY A 40 1.70 0.98 -16.04
CA GLY A 40 1.99 2.42 -16.02
C GLY A 40 0.86 3.34 -16.51
N LYS A 41 -0.21 2.81 -17.11
CA LYS A 41 -1.35 3.58 -17.63
C LYS A 41 -2.32 4.07 -16.54
N LEU A 42 -2.27 3.47 -15.35
CA LEU A 42 -3.16 3.78 -14.22
C LEU A 42 -2.51 4.66 -13.14
N GLY A 43 -1.32 5.21 -13.40
CA GLY A 43 -0.53 5.94 -12.41
C GLY A 43 0.15 5.00 -11.41
N ARG A 44 0.62 5.55 -10.29
CA ARG A 44 1.33 4.79 -9.25
C ARG A 44 0.36 4.28 -8.20
N TRP A 45 0.47 3.00 -7.89
CA TRP A 45 -0.31 2.34 -6.85
C TRP A 45 0.61 1.83 -5.75
N ARG A 46 0.12 1.83 -4.52
CA ARG A 46 0.79 1.30 -3.33
C ARG A 46 -0.22 0.44 -2.56
N PHE A 47 0.24 -0.64 -1.94
CA PHE A 47 -0.57 -1.41 -0.97
C PHE A 47 -0.03 -1.22 0.45
N HIS A 48 -0.88 -0.88 1.40
CA HIS A 48 -0.51 -0.81 2.82
C HIS A 48 -1.56 -1.45 3.74
N PRO A 49 -1.18 -2.47 4.53
CA PRO A 49 -2.01 -3.03 5.58
C PRO A 49 -1.83 -2.26 6.89
N CYS A 50 -2.87 -1.58 7.34
CA CYS A 50 -2.95 -0.89 8.62
C CYS A 50 -3.35 -1.86 9.73
N ARG A 51 -2.42 -2.14 10.64
CA ARG A 51 -2.64 -2.99 11.82
C ARG A 51 -2.99 -2.19 13.06
N ASP A 52 -2.40 -1.00 13.19
CA ASP A 52 -2.68 -0.06 14.27
C ASP A 52 -3.10 1.29 13.67
N PRO A 53 -4.37 1.69 13.82
CA PRO A 53 -4.84 3.00 13.37
C PRO A 53 -4.08 4.18 13.98
N GLN A 54 -3.47 4.02 15.18
CA GLN A 54 -2.68 5.08 15.80
C GLN A 54 -1.33 5.27 15.10
N ALA A 55 -0.71 4.19 14.63
CA ALA A 55 0.53 4.22 13.86
C ALA A 55 0.34 4.70 12.41
N LEU A 56 -0.86 4.54 11.85
CA LEU A 56 -1.17 4.80 10.44
C LEU A 56 -0.67 6.16 9.93
N ARG A 57 -0.81 7.22 10.73
CA ARG A 57 -0.34 8.56 10.33
C ARG A 57 1.16 8.57 10.04
N SER A 58 1.96 8.01 10.95
CA SER A 58 3.41 7.97 10.80
C SER A 58 3.84 7.12 9.60
N GLU A 59 3.12 6.03 9.33
CA GLU A 59 3.39 5.16 8.18
C GLU A 59 3.10 5.88 6.86
N LEU A 60 1.99 6.61 6.77
CA LEU A 60 1.62 7.39 5.58
C LEU A 60 2.64 8.51 5.30
N ASP A 61 3.08 9.23 6.33
CA ASP A 61 4.14 10.25 6.18
C ASP A 61 5.44 9.63 5.63
N GLY A 62 5.83 8.46 6.12
CA GLY A 62 6.99 7.72 5.61
C GLY A 62 6.85 7.30 4.13
N MET A 63 5.64 6.96 3.68
CA MET A 63 5.39 6.55 2.29
C MET A 63 5.50 7.72 1.31
N VAL A 64 5.02 8.90 1.69
CA VAL A 64 5.11 10.10 0.84
C VAL A 64 6.57 10.57 0.71
N ALA A 65 7.40 10.35 1.74
CA ALA A 65 8.80 10.74 1.73
C ALA A 65 9.70 9.79 0.90
N VAL A 66 9.33 8.51 0.74
CA VAL A 66 10.13 7.52 0.01
C VAL A 66 9.60 7.34 -1.42
N PRO A 67 10.39 7.66 -2.46
CA PRO A 67 10.04 7.25 -3.82
C PRO A 67 10.08 5.72 -3.89
N VAL A 68 9.03 5.11 -4.44
CA VAL A 68 8.99 3.67 -4.68
C VAL A 68 10.18 3.29 -5.56
N SER A 69 11.17 2.64 -4.97
CA SER A 69 12.25 1.97 -5.73
C SER A 69 11.61 0.81 -6.48
N GLN A 70 11.46 0.96 -7.80
CA GLN A 70 11.09 -0.15 -8.67
C GLN A 70 12.31 -1.06 -8.79
N GLY A 71 12.19 -2.27 -8.25
CA GLY A 71 13.08 -3.40 -8.55
C GLY A 71 12.58 -4.18 -9.76
#